data_AF-A0A521YFV6-F1
#
_entry.id   AF-A0A521YFV6-F1
#
_cell.length_a   1.000
_cell.length_b   1.000
_cell.length_c   1.000
_cell.angle_alpha   90.00
_cell.angle_beta   90.00
_cell.angle_gamma   90.00
#
_symmetry.space_group_name_H-M   'P 1'
#
loop_
_entity.id
_entity.type
_entity.pdbx_description
1 polymer ?
#
loop_
_entity_poly.entity_id
_entity_poly.type
_entity_poly.pdbx_seq_one_letter_code
_entity_poly.pdbx_strand_id
1 'polypeptide(L)'
;MSVGLARTGRWIVGRGVLAPEIYAHVPAELPEAELDALLMETASPVGHARHLRPVVQLSETPGAWSRPPMPLGYHAPGWPPRGG
;
A
#
# COMPACT_ATOMS: atom_id res chain seq x y z
N MET A 1 -26.08 1.01 -11.01
CA MET A 1 -25.38 -0.11 -11.67
C MET A 1 -24.49 -0.76 -10.61
N SER A 2 -24.84 -1.94 -10.07
CA SER A 2 -24.05 -2.58 -9.01
C SER A 2 -22.92 -3.40 -9.61
N VAL A 3 -21.68 -3.11 -9.20
CA VAL A 3 -20.52 -3.92 -9.55
C VAL A 3 -20.23 -4.85 -8.37
N GLY A 4 -20.38 -6.16 -8.56
CA GLY A 4 -20.03 -7.14 -7.54
C GLY A 4 -18.52 -7.39 -7.49
N LEU A 5 -17.91 -7.37 -6.31
CA LEU A 5 -16.46 -7.55 -6.12
C LEU A 5 -15.93 -8.83 -6.78
N ALA A 6 -16.67 -9.94 -6.70
CA ALA A 6 -16.29 -11.20 -7.35
C ALA A 6 -16.25 -11.08 -8.89
N ARG A 7 -17.16 -10.30 -9.48
CA ARG A 7 -17.19 -10.04 -10.93
C ARG A 7 -16.00 -9.16 -11.34
N THR A 8 -15.67 -8.15 -10.55
CA THR A 8 -14.47 -7.32 -10.77
C THR A 8 -13.20 -8.15 -10.67
N GLY A 9 -13.08 -9.00 -9.64
CA GLY A 9 -11.95 -9.90 -9.48
C GLY A 9 -11.78 -10.81 -10.69
N ARG A 10 -12.87 -11.41 -11.19
CA ARG A 10 -12.83 -12.24 -12.41
C ARG A 10 -12.42 -11.44 -13.65
N TRP A 11 -12.87 -10.20 -13.78
CA TRP A 11 -12.50 -9.32 -14.88
C TRP A 11 -11.00 -8.98 -14.86
N ILE A 12 -10.42 -8.68 -13.69
CA ILE A 12 -8.98 -8.42 -13.55
C ILE A 12 -8.17 -9.66 -13.93
N VAL A 13 -8.52 -10.85 -13.42
CA VAL A 13 -7.84 -12.10 -13.76
C VAL A 13 -7.91 -12.40 -15.25
N GLY A 14 -9.04 -12.06 -15.89
CA GLY A 14 -9.23 -12.23 -17.33
C GLY A 14 -8.35 -11.34 -18.21
N ARG A 15 -7.64 -10.34 -17.66
CA ARG A 15 -6.71 -9.49 -18.43
C ARG A 15 -5.43 -10.22 -18.83
N GLY A 16 -5.10 -11.35 -18.18
CA GLY A 16 -3.86 -12.08 -18.42
C GLY A 16 -2.62 -11.33 -17.90
N VAL A 17 -1.44 -11.92 -18.14
CA VAL A 17 -0.14 -11.32 -17.80
C VAL A 17 0.49 -10.77 -19.08
N LEU A 18 1.29 -9.71 -18.95
CA LEU A 18 2.03 -9.14 -20.08
C LEU A 18 3.06 -10.15 -20.60
N ALA A 19 3.25 -10.18 -21.92
CA ALA A 19 4.30 -10.97 -22.55
C ALA A 19 5.68 -10.44 -22.10
N PRO A 20 6.69 -11.31 -21.86
CA PRO A 20 8.00 -10.90 -21.34
C PRO A 20 8.69 -9.80 -22.14
N GLU A 21 8.48 -9.79 -23.46
CA GLU A 21 9.07 -8.83 -24.39
C GLU A 21 8.60 -7.39 -24.11
N ILE A 22 7.42 -7.23 -23.50
CA ILE A 22 6.83 -5.92 -23.16
C ILE A 22 7.61 -5.22 -22.04
N TYR A 23 8.20 -5.97 -21.12
CA TYR A 23 8.93 -5.43 -19.96
C TYR A 23 10.40 -5.85 -19.93
N ALA A 24 10.92 -6.46 -21.00
CA ALA A 24 12.31 -6.91 -21.09
C ALA A 24 13.34 -5.78 -20.92
N HIS A 25 12.94 -4.53 -21.18
CA HIS A 25 13.79 -3.35 -21.03
C HIS A 25 13.54 -2.56 -19.74
N VAL A 26 12.59 -3.01 -18.90
CA VAL A 26 12.33 -2.37 -17.61
C VAL A 26 13.44 -2.78 -16.65
N PRO A 27 14.09 -1.81 -15.97
CA PRO A 27 15.09 -2.12 -14.95
C PRO A 27 14.49 -3.02 -13.85
N ALA A 28 15.31 -3.92 -13.31
CA ALA A 28 14.87 -4.81 -12.23
C ALA A 28 14.51 -4.07 -10.95
N GLU A 29 15.12 -2.90 -10.72
CA GLU A 29 14.94 -2.06 -9.55
C GLU A 29 14.57 -0.63 -9.97
N LEU A 30 13.77 0.03 -9.15
CA LEU A 30 13.46 1.45 -9.33
C LEU A 30 14.68 2.31 -8.97
N PRO A 31 14.90 3.43 -9.66
CA PRO A 31 15.89 4.42 -9.24
C PRO A 31 15.59 4.95 -7.83
N GLU A 32 16.63 5.28 -7.06
CA GLU A 32 16.46 5.76 -5.67
C GLU A 32 15.54 6.98 -5.59
N ALA A 33 15.66 7.92 -6.53
CA ALA A 33 14.80 9.11 -6.57
C ALA A 33 13.30 8.77 -6.74
N GLU A 34 12.98 7.71 -7.48
CA GLU A 34 11.61 7.23 -7.64
C GLU A 34 11.14 6.49 -6.37
N LEU A 35 12.02 5.70 -5.75
CA LEU A 35 11.74 5.06 -4.46
C LEU A 35 11.48 6.10 -3.38
N ASP A 36 12.28 7.16 -3.29
CA ASP A 36 12.10 8.27 -2.36
C ASP A 36 10.78 9.01 -2.58
N ALA A 37 10.30 9.05 -3.83
CA ALA A 37 8.99 9.60 -4.18
C ALA A 37 7.82 8.65 -3.90
N LEU A 38 8.07 7.41 -3.48
CA LEU A 38 7.05 6.41 -3.10
C LEU A 38 7.14 6.00 -1.63
N LEU A 39 8.27 6.22 -0.98
CA LEU A 39 8.50 5.86 0.41
C LEU A 39 8.19 7.03 1.35
N MET A 40 7.92 6.71 2.61
CA MET A 40 7.79 7.65 3.71
C MET A 40 8.42 7.06 4.96
N GLU A 41 8.77 7.91 5.91
CA GLU A 41 9.29 7.49 7.21
C GLU A 41 8.26 7.72 8.32
N THR A 42 8.13 6.73 9.19
CA THR A 42 7.29 6.82 10.39
C THR A 42 8.13 6.48 11.62
N ALA A 43 8.17 7.40 12.58
CA ALA A 43 8.77 7.14 13.89
C ALA A 43 7.88 6.19 14.69
N SER A 44 8.48 5.20 15.35
CA SER A 44 7.78 4.23 16.18
C SER A 44 8.57 3.88 17.44
N PRO A 45 7.94 3.26 18.45
CA PRO A 45 8.64 2.82 19.65
C PRO A 45 9.76 1.79 19.39
N VAL A 46 9.80 1.17 18.20
CA VAL A 46 10.83 0.21 17.78
C VAL A 46 11.85 0.82 16.81
N GLY A 47 11.82 2.14 16.58
CA GLY A 47 12.70 2.86 15.66
C GLY A 47 11.97 3.49 14.48
N HIS A 48 12.72 4.00 13.51
CA HIS A 48 12.17 4.56 12.27
C HIS A 48 11.85 3.45 11.27
N ALA A 49 10.65 3.49 10.69
CA ALA A 49 10.22 2.60 9.63
C ALA A 49 10.17 3.38 8.31
N ARG A 50 10.97 2.97 7.31
CA ARG A 50 10.84 3.43 5.92
C ARG A 50 9.93 2.46 5.17
N HIS A 51 8.79 2.93 4.69
CA HIS A 51 7.76 2.10 4.06
C HIS A 51 7.02 2.84 2.95
N LEU A 52 6.23 2.13 2.15
CA LEU A 52 5.42 2.76 1.10
C LEU A 52 4.41 3.74 1.68
N ARG A 53 4.33 4.92 1.07
CA ARG A 53 3.23 5.85 1.28
C ARG A 53 1.94 5.30 0.64
N PRO A 54 0.76 5.79 1.02
CA PRO A 54 -0.49 5.46 0.32
C PRO A 54 -0.38 5.89 -1.16
N VAL A 55 -0.28 4.92 -2.06
CA VAL A 55 -0.04 5.17 -3.49
C VAL A 55 -1.30 5.65 -4.20
N VAL A 56 -2.46 5.16 -3.77
CA VAL A 56 -3.75 5.55 -4.34
C VAL A 56 -4.14 6.94 -3.83
N GLN A 57 -4.31 7.88 -4.77
CA GLN A 57 -4.80 9.22 -4.48
C GLN A 57 -6.32 9.24 -4.61
N LEU A 58 -7.01 9.41 -3.47
CA LEU A 58 -8.46 9.54 -3.39
C LEU A 58 -8.79 10.99 -3.08
N SER A 59 -9.63 11.62 -3.90
CA SER A 59 -9.95 13.04 -3.81
C SER A 59 -10.72 13.41 -2.54
N GLU A 60 -11.59 12.51 -2.06
CA GLU A 60 -12.47 12.77 -0.91
C GLU A 60 -11.92 12.19 0.39
N THR A 61 -11.22 11.06 0.32
CA THR A 61 -10.70 10.33 1.49
C THR A 61 -9.23 9.97 1.27
N PRO A 62 -8.31 10.94 1.36
CA PRO A 62 -6.90 10.67 1.16
C PRO A 62 -6.43 9.49 2.01
N GLY A 63 -5.76 8.51 1.38
CA GLY A 63 -5.21 7.37 2.09
C GLY A 63 -4.15 7.82 3.11
N ALA A 64 -4.15 7.21 4.29
CA ALA A 64 -3.19 7.54 5.35
C ALA A 64 -2.80 6.30 6.17
N TRP A 65 -1.57 6.29 6.69
CA TRP A 65 -1.11 5.34 7.69
C TRP A 65 -1.09 6.01 9.06
N SER A 66 -2.15 5.83 9.84
CA SER A 66 -2.32 6.56 11.11
C SER A 66 -1.73 5.85 12.34
N ARG A 67 -1.35 4.57 12.21
CA ARG A 67 -0.82 3.77 13.33
C ARG A 67 0.59 3.30 13.00
N PRO A 68 1.60 3.67 13.81
CA PRO A 68 2.95 3.19 13.60
C PRO A 68 3.06 1.70 13.99
N PRO A 69 4.11 1.00 13.53
CA PRO A 69 4.45 -0.33 14.02
C PRO A 69 4.63 -0.31 15.54
N MET A 70 4.09 -1.32 16.22
CA MET A 70 4.20 -1.44 17.68
C MET A 70 4.82 -2.77 18.06
N PRO A 71 5.60 -2.85 19.16
CA PRO A 71 6.07 -4.11 19.69
C PRO A 71 4.89 -5.05 20.03
N LEU A 72 5.17 -6.35 20.04
CA LEU A 72 4.20 -7.35 20.49
C LEU A 72 3.79 -7.06 21.95
N GLY A 73 2.48 -7.11 22.23
CA GLY A 73 1.94 -6.86 23.57
C GLY A 73 1.82 -5.39 23.99
N TYR A 74 2.11 -4.43 23.09
CA TYR A 74 2.07 -3.00 23.42
C TYR A 74 0.66 -2.45 23.71
N HIS A 75 -0.36 -2.97 23.02
CA HIS A 75 -1.75 -2.55 23.20
C HIS A 75 -2.53 -3.54 24.05
N ALA A 76 -3.47 -3.01 24.86
CA ALA A 76 -4.44 -3.83 25.56
C ALA A 76 -5.29 -4.66 24.56
N PRO A 77 -5.73 -5.87 24.92
CA PRO A 77 -6.53 -6.73 24.05
C PRO A 77 -7.96 -6.20 23.94
N GLY A 78 -8.16 -5.20 23.07
CA GLY A 78 -9.45 -4.58 22.83
C GLY A 78 -9.50 -3.87 21.48
N TRP A 79 -10.71 -3.68 20.97
CA TRP A 79 -10.91 -2.91 19.75
C TRP A 79 -10.88 -1.42 20.07
N PRO A 80 -10.00 -0.63 19.42
CA PRO A 80 -10.05 0.81 19.57
C PRO A 80 -11.35 1.36 18.98
N PRO A 81 -11.89 2.47 19.52
CA PRO A 81 -12.99 3.17 18.87
C PRO A 81 -12.61 3.51 17.42
N ARG A 82 -13.60 3.52 16.53
CA ARG A 82 -13.37 3.93 15.14
C ARG A 82 -12.86 5.36 15.16
N GLY A 83 -11.59 5.56 14.77
CA GLY A 83 -11.03 6.88 14.55
C GLY A 83 -11.65 7.47 13.28
N GLY A 84 -12.13 8.70 13.38
CA GLY A 84 -12.55 9.51 12.23
C GLY A 84 -11.38 9.93 11.37
#